data_AF-A0A2D9M850-F1
#
_entry.id   AF-A0A2D9M850-F1
#
_cell.length_a   1.000
_cell.length_b   1.000
_cell.length_c   1.000
_cell.angle_alpha   90.00
_cell.angle_beta   90.00
_cell.angle_gamma   90.00
#
_symmetry.space_group_name_H-M   'P 1'
#
loop_
_entity.id
_entity.type
_entity.pdbx_description
1 polymer ?
#
loop_
_entity_poly.entity_id
_entity_poly.type
_entity_poly.pdbx_seq_one_letter_code
_entity_poly.pdbx_strand_id
1 'polypeptide(L)'
;MVARGDRLLTAIAIDREGGEEVLAMMIEDEDLDMVIRGFMADAENTDIVEIRVDSWTVGTIGPDAREIERTLRRDACPVCTRTSFWIEGEEIRAACHDRLCKAWIEPNSVDDERIDCGWPSAQKTRACSSFGEAKRVLTQMRAEAEANTAETTDVVDASEF
;
A
#
# COMPACT_ATOMS: atom_id res chain seq x y z
N MET A 1 -31.47 -2.16 -3.52
CA MET A 1 -32.22 -0.91 -3.25
C MET A 1 -31.67 -0.37 -1.94
N VAL A 2 -31.16 0.86 -1.94
CA VAL A 2 -30.62 1.51 -0.73
C VAL A 2 -31.76 2.07 0.10
N ALA A 3 -31.75 1.80 1.41
CA ALA A 3 -32.73 2.22 2.39
C ALA A 3 -32.11 3.05 3.52
N ARG A 4 -32.98 3.69 4.31
CA ARG A 4 -32.54 4.41 5.52
C ARG A 4 -31.91 3.42 6.51
N GLY A 5 -30.75 3.79 7.04
CA GLY A 5 -29.95 2.94 7.93
C GLY A 5 -28.89 2.11 7.20
N ASP A 6 -28.92 2.04 5.87
CA ASP A 6 -27.87 1.35 5.11
C ASP A 6 -26.53 2.09 5.22
N ARG A 7 -25.44 1.31 5.21
CA ARG A 7 -24.07 1.82 5.15
C ARG A 7 -23.68 2.07 3.69
N LEU A 8 -23.10 3.24 3.43
CA LEU A 8 -22.49 3.60 2.16
C LEU A 8 -21.04 4.00 2.40
N LEU A 9 -20.13 3.48 1.60
CA LEU A 9 -18.71 3.76 1.68
C LEU A 9 -18.32 4.75 0.58
N THR A 10 -17.45 5.70 0.90
CA THR A 10 -16.89 6.65 -0.06
C THR A 10 -15.37 6.58 -0.01
N ALA A 11 -14.71 6.39 -1.15
CA ALA A 11 -13.28 6.55 -1.28
C ALA A 11 -12.97 7.97 -1.78
N ILE A 12 -12.13 8.70 -1.05
CA ILE A 12 -11.74 10.08 -1.32
C ILE A 12 -10.24 10.11 -1.51
N ALA A 13 -9.77 10.52 -2.68
CA ALA A 13 -8.37 10.86 -2.94
C ALA A 13 -8.08 12.27 -2.40
N ILE A 14 -6.91 12.44 -1.80
CA ILE A 14 -6.45 13.69 -1.22
C ILE A 14 -5.09 14.04 -1.80
N ASP A 15 -4.98 15.21 -2.42
CA ASP A 15 -3.73 15.73 -3.00
C ASP A 15 -2.80 16.36 -1.94
N ARG A 16 -1.62 16.82 -2.38
CA ARG A 16 -0.62 17.44 -1.50
C ARG A 16 -1.04 18.78 -0.91
N GLU A 17 -1.97 19.48 -1.55
CA GLU A 17 -2.52 20.75 -1.09
C GLU A 17 -3.76 20.55 -0.18
N GLY A 18 -4.18 19.30 0.00
CA GLY A 18 -5.36 18.92 0.78
C GLY A 18 -6.67 19.01 0.00
N GLY A 19 -6.61 19.12 -1.34
CA GLY A 19 -7.76 19.01 -2.21
C GLY A 19 -8.33 17.59 -2.18
N GLU A 20 -9.66 17.48 -2.12
CA GLU A 20 -10.37 16.21 -2.03
C GLU A 20 -11.10 15.91 -3.34
N GLU A 21 -10.92 14.69 -3.87
CA GLU A 21 -11.64 14.16 -5.03
C GLU A 21 -12.31 12.84 -4.66
N VAL A 22 -13.62 12.72 -4.92
CA VAL A 22 -14.35 11.46 -4.71
C VAL A 22 -14.01 10.47 -5.82
N LEU A 23 -13.36 9.36 -5.47
CA LEU A 23 -13.01 8.29 -6.40
C LEU A 23 -14.19 7.36 -6.67
N ALA A 24 -14.92 6.99 -5.61
CA ALA A 24 -16.04 6.05 -5.70
C ALA A 24 -16.97 6.15 -4.49
N MET A 25 -18.22 5.73 -4.71
CA MET A 25 -19.20 5.46 -3.67
C MET A 25 -19.77 4.07 -3.89
N MET A 26 -19.66 3.20 -2.88
CA MET A 26 -20.06 1.79 -2.97
C MET A 26 -20.85 1.38 -1.72
N ILE A 27 -21.62 0.31 -1.83
CA ILE A 27 -22.28 -0.32 -0.68
C ILE A 27 -21.40 -1.45 -0.14
N GLU A 28 -20.77 -2.20 -1.05
CA GLU A 28 -19.95 -3.36 -0.75
C GLU A 28 -18.47 -2.98 -0.64
N ASP A 29 -17.81 -3.47 0.41
CA ASP A 29 -16.39 -3.21 0.67
C ASP A 29 -15.51 -3.78 -0.45
N GLU A 30 -15.85 -4.96 -0.99
CA GLU A 30 -15.07 -5.63 -2.05
C GLU A 30 -15.01 -4.80 -3.34
N ASP A 31 -16.13 -4.20 -3.75
CA ASP A 31 -16.19 -3.32 -4.92
C ASP A 31 -15.36 -2.06 -4.72
N LEU A 32 -15.42 -1.48 -3.51
CA LEU A 32 -14.62 -0.30 -3.19
C LEU A 32 -13.12 -0.62 -3.19
N ASP A 33 -12.74 -1.75 -2.59
CA ASP A 33 -11.37 -2.23 -2.55
C ASP A 33 -10.81 -2.46 -3.95
N MET A 34 -11.62 -2.99 -4.87
CA MET A 34 -11.24 -3.15 -6.27
C MET A 34 -10.90 -1.80 -6.92
N VAL A 35 -11.75 -0.77 -6.71
CA VAL A 35 -11.51 0.58 -7.24
C VAL A 35 -10.24 1.20 -6.64
N ILE A 36 -10.08 1.14 -5.31
CA ILE A 36 -8.91 1.70 -4.63
C ILE A 36 -7.64 0.99 -5.11
N ARG A 37 -7.64 -0.34 -5.23
CA ARG A 37 -6.48 -1.10 -5.75
C ARG A 37 -6.13 -0.71 -7.18
N GLY A 38 -7.12 -0.52 -8.03
CA GLY A 38 -6.94 -0.03 -9.41
C GLY A 38 -6.30 1.36 -9.41
N PHE A 39 -6.86 2.29 -8.64
CA PHE A 39 -6.34 3.65 -8.51
C PHE A 39 -4.89 3.66 -7.98
N MET A 40 -4.61 2.94 -6.89
CA MET A 40 -3.27 2.89 -6.28
C MET A 40 -2.19 2.37 -7.23
N ALA A 41 -2.55 1.50 -8.19
CA ALA A 41 -1.63 0.99 -9.20
C ALA A 41 -1.21 2.05 -10.24
N ASP A 42 -2.09 3.01 -10.52
CA ASP A 42 -1.86 4.07 -11.53
C ASP A 42 -1.43 5.41 -10.91
N ALA A 43 -1.58 5.56 -9.60
CA ALA A 43 -1.37 6.81 -8.88
C ALA A 43 0.08 7.32 -8.86
N GLU A 44 1.08 6.59 -9.35
CA GLU A 44 2.49 7.08 -9.41
C GLU A 44 2.60 8.41 -10.17
N ASN A 45 1.73 8.65 -11.16
CA ASN A 45 1.73 9.85 -12.00
C ASN A 45 0.80 10.97 -11.51
N THR A 46 0.25 10.87 -10.29
CA THR A 46 -0.66 11.86 -9.70
C THR A 46 -0.03 12.55 -8.49
N ASP A 47 -0.57 13.69 -8.11
CA ASP A 47 -0.24 14.42 -6.89
C ASP A 47 -0.95 13.87 -5.64
N ILE A 48 -1.89 12.93 -5.79
CA ILE A 48 -2.62 12.28 -4.69
C ILE A 48 -1.68 11.58 -3.72
N VAL A 49 -1.73 11.93 -2.44
CA VAL A 49 -0.85 11.37 -1.38
C VAL A 49 -1.59 10.55 -0.33
N GLU A 50 -2.90 10.68 -0.25
CA GLU A 50 -3.72 9.95 0.70
C GLU A 50 -5.02 9.50 0.04
N ILE A 51 -5.54 8.35 0.44
CA ILE A 51 -6.91 7.90 0.16
C ILE A 51 -7.58 7.70 1.51
N ARG A 52 -8.70 8.36 1.73
CA ARG A 52 -9.52 8.18 2.91
C ARG A 52 -10.80 7.44 2.52
N VAL A 53 -11.16 6.44 3.31
CA VAL A 53 -12.45 5.76 3.17
C VAL A 53 -13.32 6.15 4.33
N ASP A 54 -14.45 6.77 3.98
CA ASP A 54 -15.47 7.12 4.95
C ASP A 54 -16.65 6.16 4.81
N SER A 55 -17.28 5.81 5.93
CA SER A 55 -18.61 5.21 5.95
C SER A 55 -19.66 6.25 6.30
N TRP A 56 -20.83 6.10 5.69
CA TRP A 56 -21.98 6.97 5.85
C TRP A 56 -23.21 6.15 6.17
N THR A 57 -24.02 6.61 7.13
CA THR A 57 -25.32 6.00 7.41
C THR A 57 -26.44 6.76 6.71
N VAL A 58 -27.14 6.11 5.78
CA VAL A 58 -28.19 6.73 4.96
C VAL A 58 -29.32 7.24 5.84
N GLY A 59 -29.63 8.54 5.73
CA GLY A 59 -30.71 9.19 6.48
C GLY A 59 -30.37 9.55 7.93
N THR A 60 -29.08 9.55 8.28
CA THR A 60 -28.53 10.18 9.49
C THR A 60 -28.05 11.59 9.15
N ILE A 61 -28.26 12.55 10.07
CA ILE A 61 -27.86 13.95 9.92
C ILE A 61 -26.94 14.30 11.09
N GLY A 62 -25.88 15.05 10.83
CA GLY A 62 -24.95 15.52 11.84
C GLY A 62 -23.59 14.81 11.79
N PRO A 63 -22.72 15.06 12.77
CA PRO A 63 -21.35 14.51 12.78
C PRO A 63 -21.33 12.99 12.83
N ASP A 64 -22.32 12.36 13.48
CA ASP A 64 -22.43 10.91 13.59
C ASP A 64 -22.90 10.24 12.27
N ALA A 65 -23.19 11.02 11.22
CA ALA A 65 -23.57 10.48 9.93
C ALA A 65 -22.38 9.88 9.16
N ARG A 66 -21.15 10.26 9.54
CA ARG A 66 -19.91 9.92 8.85
C ARG A 66 -18.87 9.42 9.84
N GLU A 67 -18.22 8.31 9.50
CA GLU A 67 -17.07 7.78 10.22
C GLU A 67 -15.91 7.57 9.24
N ILE A 68 -14.67 7.78 9.70
CA ILE A 68 -13.47 7.47 8.92
C ILE A 68 -13.10 6.02 9.21
N GLU A 69 -13.29 5.13 8.24
CA GLU A 69 -13.04 3.69 8.40
C GLU A 69 -11.54 3.37 8.27
N ARG A 70 -10.89 3.97 7.28
CA ARG A 70 -9.46 3.74 7.02
C ARG A 70 -8.84 4.89 6.24
N THR A 71 -7.54 5.03 6.42
CA THR A 71 -6.70 5.98 5.70
C THR A 71 -5.52 5.23 5.08
N LEU A 72 -5.24 5.49 3.81
CA LEU A 72 -4.14 4.92 3.05
C LEU A 72 -3.19 6.06 2.66
N ARG A 73 -1.93 5.98 3.06
CA ARG A 73 -0.92 7.02 2.77
C ARG A 73 0.12 6.53 1.79
N ARG A 74 0.40 7.33 0.78
CA ARG A 74 1.41 7.04 -0.24
C ARG A 74 2.79 7.40 0.28
N ASP A 75 3.73 6.49 0.07
CA ASP A 75 5.13 6.63 0.44
C ASP A 75 6.03 6.07 -0.69
N ALA A 76 7.33 6.34 -0.58
CA ALA A 76 8.33 5.71 -1.42
C ALA A 76 8.52 4.24 -1.01
N CYS A 77 8.53 3.34 -1.99
CA CYS A 77 8.74 1.92 -1.73
C CYS A 77 10.19 1.68 -1.26
N PRO A 78 10.41 1.00 -0.12
CA PRO A 78 11.76 0.67 0.34
C PRO A 78 12.57 -0.20 -0.64
N VAL A 79 11.88 -0.89 -1.56
CA VAL A 79 12.47 -1.81 -2.53
C VAL A 79 12.70 -1.16 -3.88
N CYS A 80 11.66 -0.63 -4.53
CA CYS A 80 11.79 -0.08 -5.89
C CYS A 80 11.93 1.45 -5.94
N THR A 81 11.92 2.13 -4.78
CA THR A 81 12.01 3.59 -4.60
C THR A 81 10.94 4.44 -5.26
N ARG A 82 10.03 3.82 -6.04
CA ARG A 82 8.85 4.47 -6.62
C ARG A 82 7.85 4.87 -5.56
N THR A 83 7.08 5.93 -5.83
CA THR A 83 5.99 6.40 -4.97
C THR A 83 4.72 5.59 -5.20
N SER A 84 4.80 4.29 -5.00
CA SER A 84 3.72 3.32 -5.20
C SER A 84 3.49 2.45 -3.96
N PHE A 85 4.06 2.82 -2.82
CA PHE A 85 3.93 2.09 -1.56
C PHE A 85 2.82 2.73 -0.73
N TRP A 86 1.75 1.99 -0.47
CA TRP A 86 0.58 2.50 0.23
C TRP A 86 0.50 1.89 1.62
N ILE A 87 0.46 2.72 2.64
CA ILE A 87 0.44 2.37 4.06
C ILE A 87 -0.97 2.54 4.59
N GLU A 88 -1.55 1.47 5.12
CA GLU A 88 -2.90 1.44 5.68
C GLU A 88 -2.90 1.69 7.20
N GLY A 89 -3.79 2.58 7.63
CA GLY A 89 -4.02 2.90 9.03
C GLY A 89 -2.81 3.53 9.71
N GLU A 90 -2.63 3.21 10.98
CA GLU A 90 -1.46 3.60 11.78
C GLU A 90 -0.31 2.60 11.58
N GLU A 91 0.15 2.44 10.33
CA GLU A 91 1.25 1.52 9.98
C GLU A 91 0.93 0.04 10.25
N ILE A 92 -0.32 -0.38 9.99
CA ILE A 92 -0.76 -1.77 10.22
C ILE A 92 -0.32 -2.66 9.05
N ARG A 93 -0.53 -2.18 7.83
CA ARG A 93 -0.19 -2.88 6.58
C ARG A 93 0.41 -1.91 5.59
N ALA A 94 1.20 -2.42 4.66
CA ALA A 94 1.58 -1.66 3.48
C ALA A 94 1.90 -2.54 2.28
N ALA A 95 1.66 -2.04 1.07
CA ALA A 95 1.98 -2.76 -0.15
C ALA A 95 2.46 -1.82 -1.26
N CYS A 96 3.39 -2.33 -2.07
CA CYS A 96 3.82 -1.70 -3.31
C CYS A 96 2.87 -2.11 -4.44
N HIS A 97 2.18 -1.14 -5.03
CA HIS A 97 1.23 -1.39 -6.10
C HIS A 97 1.87 -1.46 -7.49
N ASP A 98 3.15 -1.09 -7.63
CA ASP A 98 3.91 -1.32 -8.87
C ASP A 98 3.92 -2.81 -9.23
N ARG A 99 3.62 -3.09 -10.50
CA ARG A 99 3.40 -4.46 -11.02
C ARG A 99 4.62 -5.38 -10.90
N LEU A 100 5.84 -4.83 -10.90
CA LEU A 100 7.08 -5.60 -10.85
C LEU A 100 7.64 -5.73 -9.45
N CYS A 101 7.32 -4.80 -8.54
CA CYS A 101 7.86 -4.82 -7.19
C CYS A 101 7.03 -5.71 -6.24
N LYS A 102 5.75 -5.35 -6.03
CA LYS A 102 4.82 -6.04 -5.11
C LYS A 102 5.36 -6.31 -3.69
N ALA A 103 6.32 -5.52 -3.22
CA ALA A 103 6.80 -5.61 -1.84
C ALA A 103 5.68 -5.28 -0.84
N TRP A 104 5.65 -5.91 0.31
CA TRP A 104 4.56 -5.78 1.28
C TRP A 104 5.04 -5.88 2.74
N ILE A 105 4.21 -5.37 3.65
CA ILE A 105 4.31 -5.46 5.11
C ILE A 105 2.91 -5.77 5.65
N GLU A 106 2.76 -6.84 6.43
CA GLU A 106 1.47 -7.23 7.01
C GLU A 106 1.67 -7.86 8.40
N PRO A 107 0.66 -7.81 9.29
CA PRO A 107 0.69 -8.57 10.54
C PRO A 107 0.92 -10.06 10.25
N ASN A 108 1.75 -10.70 11.07
CA ASN A 108 2.00 -12.13 10.92
C ASN A 108 0.70 -12.92 11.17
N SER A 109 0.48 -13.98 10.37
CA SER A 109 -0.76 -14.74 10.38
C SER A 109 -0.91 -15.71 11.55
N VAL A 110 0.15 -15.91 12.35
CA VAL A 110 0.22 -16.84 13.48
C VAL A 110 0.46 -16.11 14.80
N ASP A 111 1.25 -15.04 14.78
CA ASP A 111 1.67 -14.26 15.96
C ASP A 111 1.36 -12.78 15.73
N ASP A 112 0.30 -12.29 16.37
CA ASP A 112 -0.21 -10.92 16.21
C ASP A 112 0.71 -9.85 16.80
N GLU A 113 1.70 -10.23 17.60
CA GLU A 113 2.76 -9.33 18.08
C GLU A 113 3.89 -9.14 17.04
N ARG A 114 3.80 -9.84 15.89
CA ARG A 114 4.84 -9.82 14.85
C ARG A 114 4.31 -9.29 13.53
N ILE A 115 5.25 -8.79 12.74
CA ILE A 115 4.99 -8.25 11.40
C ILE A 115 5.86 -9.01 10.41
N ASP A 116 5.27 -9.44 9.32
CA ASP A 116 6.01 -10.00 8.20
C ASP A 116 6.20 -8.95 7.11
N CYS A 117 7.31 -9.06 6.39
CA CYS A 117 7.52 -8.32 5.16
C CYS A 117 8.04 -9.25 4.07
N GLY A 118 7.74 -8.91 2.83
CA GLY A 118 8.14 -9.73 1.69
C GLY A 118 8.37 -8.93 0.43
N TRP A 119 9.24 -9.48 -0.42
CA TRP A 119 9.47 -9.03 -1.78
C TRP A 119 9.31 -10.22 -2.73
N PRO A 120 8.11 -10.41 -3.32
CA PRO A 120 7.78 -11.58 -4.14
C PRO A 120 8.72 -11.78 -5.33
N SER A 121 9.14 -10.71 -6.01
CA SER A 121 10.01 -10.80 -7.19
C SER A 121 11.42 -11.29 -6.86
N ALA A 122 11.85 -11.16 -5.60
CA ALA A 122 13.09 -11.75 -5.10
C ALA A 122 12.86 -13.06 -4.31
N GLN A 123 11.61 -13.51 -4.18
CA GLN A 123 11.22 -14.68 -3.37
C GLN A 123 11.74 -14.62 -1.92
N LYS A 124 11.78 -13.42 -1.34
CA LYS A 124 12.26 -13.20 0.04
C LYS A 124 11.08 -12.80 0.94
N THR A 125 11.01 -13.45 2.11
CA THR A 125 10.13 -13.08 3.22
C THR A 125 10.93 -13.07 4.52
N ARG A 126 10.62 -12.13 5.42
CA ARG A 126 11.24 -12.00 6.74
C ARG A 126 10.20 -11.57 7.75
N ALA A 127 10.30 -12.16 8.93
CA ALA A 127 9.51 -11.77 10.08
C ALA A 127 10.29 -10.73 10.91
N CYS A 128 9.60 -9.70 11.37
CA CYS A 128 10.10 -8.49 12.01
C CYS A 128 9.32 -8.23 13.31
N SER A 129 9.87 -7.37 14.17
CA SER A 129 9.26 -6.93 15.43
C SER A 129 8.46 -5.64 15.32
N SER A 130 8.61 -4.90 14.22
CA SER A 130 7.91 -3.61 14.00
C SER A 130 7.82 -3.25 12.53
N PHE A 131 6.90 -2.35 12.20
CA PHE A 131 6.73 -1.81 10.85
C PHE A 131 7.99 -1.05 10.37
N GLY A 132 8.61 -0.26 11.25
CA GLY A 132 9.87 0.42 10.96
C GLY A 132 11.06 -0.52 10.77
N GLU A 133 11.08 -1.68 11.44
CA GLU A 133 12.03 -2.75 11.12
C GLU A 133 11.75 -3.37 9.76
N ALA A 134 10.49 -3.69 9.46
CA ALA A 134 10.09 -4.24 8.16
C ALA A 134 10.54 -3.36 6.98
N LYS A 135 10.38 -2.02 7.06
CA LYS A 135 10.91 -1.08 6.05
C LYS A 135 12.43 -1.19 5.89
N ARG A 136 13.18 -1.29 6.99
CA ARG A 136 14.65 -1.46 6.97
C ARG A 136 15.05 -2.79 6.34
N VAL A 137 14.37 -3.87 6.71
CA VAL A 137 14.62 -5.21 6.15
C VAL A 137 14.34 -5.24 4.66
N LEU A 138 13.23 -4.64 4.18
CA LEU A 138 12.96 -4.52 2.75
C LEU A 138 14.05 -3.73 2.01
N THR A 139 14.57 -2.65 2.61
CA THR A 139 15.69 -1.88 2.06
C THR A 139 16.96 -2.73 1.97
N GLN A 140 17.24 -3.56 3.00
CA GLN A 140 18.36 -4.49 2.98
C GLN A 140 18.20 -5.56 1.88
N MET A 141 16.98 -6.12 1.71
CA MET A 141 16.73 -7.10 0.65
C MET A 141 17.06 -6.57 -0.74
N ARG A 142 16.75 -5.29 -0.99
CA ARG A 142 17.12 -4.58 -2.22
C ARG A 142 18.64 -4.48 -2.37
N ALA A 143 19.36 -4.01 -1.34
CA ALA A 143 20.81 -3.88 -1.39
C ALA A 143 21.52 -5.21 -1.66
N GLU A 144 21.05 -6.30 -1.04
CA GLU A 144 21.56 -7.66 -1.30
C GLU A 144 21.33 -8.10 -2.76
N ALA A 145 20.18 -7.77 -3.35
CA ALA A 145 19.88 -8.12 -4.74
C ALA A 145 20.74 -7.32 -5.74
N GLU A 146 20.99 -6.04 -5.44
CA GLU A 146 21.88 -5.19 -6.24
C GLU A 146 23.34 -5.69 -6.19
N ALA A 147 23.83 -6.09 -5.01
CA ALA A 147 25.17 -6.65 -4.85
C ALA A 147 25.36 -7.96 -5.65
N ASN A 148 24.41 -8.89 -5.57
CA ASN A 148 24.49 -10.16 -6.31
C ASN A 148 24.47 -9.96 -7.84
N THR A 149 23.81 -8.90 -8.32
CA THR A 149 23.77 -8.57 -9.75
C THR A 149 25.11 -8.03 -10.23
N ALA A 150 25.78 -7.20 -9.41
CA ALA A 150 27.12 -6.69 -9.71
C ALA A 150 28.15 -7.84 -9.81
N GLU A 151 28.17 -8.75 -8.83
CA GLU A 151 29.11 -9.88 -8.81
C GLU A 151 28.95 -10.84 -10.00
N THR A 152 27.73 -10.99 -10.53
CA THR A 152 27.46 -11.86 -11.69
C THR A 152 27.95 -11.25 -13.01
N THR A 153 28.01 -9.91 -13.10
CA THR A 153 28.41 -9.20 -14.31
C THR A 153 29.94 -9.21 -14.49
N ASP A 154 30.69 -9.26 -13.39
CA ASP A 154 32.16 -9.30 -13.40
C ASP A 154 32.75 -10.63 -13.91
N VAL A 155 31.94 -11.67 -14.12
CA VAL A 155 32.39 -13.01 -14.56
C VAL A 155 32.32 -13.19 -16.08
N VAL A 156 31.75 -12.23 -16.83
CA VAL A 156 31.60 -12.28 -18.29
C VAL A 156 32.43 -11.20 -19.00
N ASP A 157 33.73 -11.09 -18.68
CA ASP A 157 34.69 -10.39 -19.56
C ASP A 157 36.14 -10.87 -19.35
N ALA A 158 36.40 -12.16 -19.59
CA ALA A 158 37.77 -12.70 -19.55
C ALA A 158 38.05 -13.84 -20.54
N SER A 159 37.32 -13.93 -21.64
CA SER A 159 37.72 -14.80 -22.76
C SER A 159 37.13 -14.32 -24.08
N GLU A 160 37.78 -13.34 -24.71
CA GLU A 160 37.87 -13.20 -26.17
C GLU A 160 38.76 -12.00 -26.53
N PHE A 161 40.09 -12.18 -26.44
CA PHE A 161 41.09 -11.55 -27.33
C PHE A 161 42.37 -12.39 -27.31
#